data_AF-A0ABD3X6V4-F1
#
_entry.id   AF-A0ABD3X6V4-F1
#
_cell.length_a   1.000
_cell.length_b   1.000
_cell.length_c   1.000
_cell.angle_alpha   90.00
_cell.angle_beta   90.00
_cell.angle_gamma   90.00
#
_symmetry.space_group_name_H-M   'P 1'
#
loop_
_entity.id
_entity.type
_entity.pdbx_description
1 polymer ?
#
loop_
_entity_poly.entity_id
_entity_poly.type
_entity_poly.pdbx_seq_one_letter_code
_entity_poly.pdbx_strand_id
1 'polypeptide(L)' 'KEQCIQLIIEIGHRSSPKTNPTKEGFTHDWTVYVRGYEGCDISQFVEKVVFQLHPSFSNPRR' A
#
# COMPACT_ATOMS: atom_id res chain seq x y z
N LYS A 1 7.99 -23.70 27.96
CA LYS A 1 8.23 -23.79 26.50
C LYS A 1 7.94 -22.42 25.93
N GLU A 2 8.92 -21.73 25.36
CA GLU A 2 8.67 -20.47 24.66
C GLU A 2 8.08 -20.77 23.28
N GLN A 3 7.01 -20.07 22.93
CA GLN A 3 6.46 -20.05 21.57
C GLN A 3 6.94 -18.79 20.87
N CYS A 4 7.47 -18.96 19.67
CA CYS A 4 7.85 -17.88 18.76
C CYS A 4 6.94 -17.92 17.54
N ILE A 5 6.38 -16.79 17.15
CA ILE A 5 5.56 -16.63 15.95
C ILE A 5 6.29 -15.65 15.03
N GLN A 6 6.49 -16.06 13.78
CA GLN A 6 7.07 -15.21 12.74
C GLN A 6 6.03 -14.94 11.66
N LEU A 7 5.93 -13.68 11.25
CA LEU A 7 5.05 -13.22 10.17
C LEU A 7 5.91 -12.54 9.10
N ILE A 8 5.57 -12.77 7.84
CA ILE A 8 6.21 -12.10 6.70
C ILE A 8 5.13 -11.31 5.96
N ILE A 9 5.35 -10.00 5.86
CA ILE A 9 4.47 -9.07 5.17
C ILE A 9 5.27 -8.43 4.05
N GLU A 10 4.66 -8.29 2.89
CA GLU A 10 5.20 -7.58 1.76
C GLU A 10 4.61 -6.18 1.68
N ILE A 11 5.48 -5.17 1.53
CA ILE A 11 5.12 -3.78 1.31
C ILE A 11 5.72 -3.36 -0.02
N GLY A 12 4.90 -2.78 -0.90
CA GLY A 12 5.37 -2.42 -2.22
C GLY A 12 4.51 -1.39 -2.91
N HIS A 13 4.95 -1.01 -4.11
CA HIS A 13 4.21 -0.11 -4.97
C HIS A 13 4.48 -0.41 -6.45
N ARG A 14 3.57 0.04 -7.31
CA ARG A 14 3.77 0.14 -8.76
C ARG A 14 3.51 1.57 -9.18
N SER A 15 4.34 2.10 -10.07
CA SER A 15 4.14 3.41 -10.69
C SER A 15 4.27 3.25 -12.20
N SER A 16 3.39 3.90 -12.96
CA SER A 16 3.43 3.93 -14.42
C SER A 16 3.25 5.36 -14.91
N PRO A 17 4.13 5.86 -15.80
CA PRO A 17 3.96 7.17 -16.39
C PRO A 17 2.71 7.18 -17.27
N LYS A 18 1.97 8.28 -17.24
CA LYS A 18 0.85 8.53 -18.16
C LYS A 18 1.40 9.02 -19.49
N THR A 19 0.75 8.62 -20.59
CA THR A 19 1.08 9.14 -21.93
C THR A 19 0.93 10.66 -22.01
N ASN A 20 -0.08 11.21 -21.33
CA ASN A 20 -0.29 12.63 -21.17
C ASN A 20 -0.65 12.92 -19.70
N PRO A 21 -0.19 14.05 -19.12
CA PRO A 21 -0.60 14.45 -17.77
C PRO A 21 -2.12 14.66 -17.65
N THR A 22 -2.66 14.54 -16.43
CA THR A 22 -4.06 14.91 -16.16
C THR A 22 -4.28 16.41 -16.26
N LYS A 23 -5.53 16.87 -16.20
CA LYS A 23 -5.85 18.31 -16.20
C LYS A 23 -5.22 19.05 -15.01
N GLU A 24 -5.06 18.35 -13.90
CA GLU A 24 -4.42 18.79 -12.67
C GLU A 24 -2.88 18.69 -12.72
N GLY A 25 -2.33 18.13 -13.81
CA GLY A 25 -0.88 17.99 -14.01
C GLY A 25 -0.28 16.70 -13.45
N PHE A 26 -1.08 15.70 -13.03
CA PHE A 26 -0.53 14.44 -12.54
C PHE A 26 0.08 13.63 -13.69
N THR A 27 1.33 13.18 -13.50
CA THR A 27 2.14 12.54 -14.55
C THR A 27 2.19 11.03 -14.46
N HIS A 28 1.82 10.45 -13.32
CA HIS A 28 1.91 9.01 -13.06
C HIS A 28 0.61 8.48 -12.44
N ASP A 29 0.27 7.25 -12.79
CA ASP A 29 -0.60 6.41 -11.96
C ASP A 29 0.27 5.58 -11.03
N TRP A 30 -0.15 5.45 -9.77
CA TRP A 30 0.55 4.62 -8.81
C TRP A 30 -0.42 3.87 -7.92
N THR A 31 0.05 2.75 -7.38
CA THR A 31 -0.67 1.93 -6.40
C THR A 31 0.34 1.46 -5.36
N VAL A 32 0.01 1.62 -4.09
CA VAL A 32 0.77 1.08 -2.95
C VAL A 32 -0.02 -0.07 -2.34
N TYR A 33 0.66 -1.05 -1.74
CA TYR A 33 -0.01 -2.19 -1.11
C TYR A 33 0.77 -2.72 0.10
N VAL A 34 0.01 -3.36 0.99
CA VAL A 34 0.48 -4.24 2.05
C VAL A 34 -0.23 -5.58 1.85
N ARG A 35 0.52 -6.68 1.79
CA ARG A 35 -0.04 -8.02 1.57
C ARG A 35 0.78 -9.09 2.28
N GLY A 36 0.24 -10.30 2.42
CA GLY A 36 1.00 -11.43 2.95
C GLY A 36 2.01 -11.95 1.93
N TYR A 37 3.10 -12.52 2.43
CA TYR A 37 4.10 -13.20 1.60
C TYR A 37 3.45 -14.27 0.72
N GLU A 38 3.80 -14.30 -0.56
CA GLU A 38 3.25 -15.25 -1.56
C GLU A 38 1.71 -15.31 -1.59
N GLY A 39 1.03 -14.21 -1.28
CA GLY A 39 -0.44 -14.14 -1.33
C GLY A 39 -1.14 -14.71 -0.10
N CYS A 40 -0.41 -14.94 1.00
CA CYS A 40 -1.01 -15.33 2.28
C CYS A 40 -2.06 -14.30 2.76
N ASP A 41 -3.18 -14.79 3.29
CA ASP A 41 -4.23 -13.94 3.87
C ASP A 41 -3.80 -13.39 5.22
N ILE A 42 -3.69 -12.07 5.32
CA ILE A 42 -3.28 -11.34 6.52
C ILE A 42 -4.46 -10.86 7.36
N SER A 43 -5.70 -10.99 6.87
CA SER A 43 -6.90 -10.50 7.56
C SER A 43 -7.12 -11.13 8.95
N GLN A 44 -6.56 -12.32 9.16
CA GLN A 44 -6.63 -13.06 10.43
C GLN A 44 -5.87 -12.36 11.57
N PHE A 45 -4.87 -11.54 11.25
CA PHE A 45 -4.01 -10.89 12.25
C PHE A 45 -3.76 -9.40 11.99
N VAL A 46 -4.26 -8.85 10.89
CA VAL A 46 -4.23 -7.41 10.57
C VAL A 46 -5.64 -6.86 10.63
N GLU A 47 -5.92 -6.04 11.66
CA GLU A 47 -7.22 -5.36 11.81
C GLU A 47 -7.45 -4.31 10.70
N LYS A 48 -6.45 -3.46 10.45
CA LYS A 48 -6.50 -2.43 9.42
C LYS A 48 -5.10 -2.01 8.97
N VAL A 49 -5.03 -1.48 7.75
CA VAL A 49 -3.87 -0.78 7.21
C VAL A 49 -4.25 0.68 7.03
N VAL A 50 -3.36 1.59 7.43
CA VAL A 50 -3.54 3.03 7.25
C VAL A 50 -2.42 3.55 6.37
N PHE A 51 -2.77 4.14 5.23
CA PHE A 51 -1.84 4.81 4.33
C PHE A 51 -1.86 6.32 4.62
N GLN A 52 -0.75 6.84 5.15
CA GLN A 52 -0.56 8.27 5.36
C GLN A 52 0.07 8.90 4.10
N LEU A 53 -0.78 9.40 3.21
CA LEU A 53 -0.39 10.08 1.98
C LEU A 53 0.08 11.52 2.26
N HIS A 54 0.77 12.12 1.28
CA HIS A 54 1.16 13.52 1.34
C HIS A 54 -0.07 14.44 1.49
N PRO A 55 -0.02 15.54 2.27
CA PRO A 55 -1.19 16.39 2.55
C PRO A 55 -1.86 17.03 1.33
N SER A 56 -1.19 17.06 0.17
CA SER A 56 -1.78 17.53 -1.08
C SER A 56 -2.88 16.61 -1.64
N PHE A 57 -2.97 15.37 -1.16
CA PHE A 57 -4.02 14.43 -1.56
C PHE A 57 -5.28 14.62 -0.72
N SER A 58 -6.44 14.54 -1.36
CA SER A 58 -7.72 14.54 -0.66
C SER A 58 -7.83 13.30 0.23
N ASN A 59 -8.29 13.50 1.47
CA ASN A 59 -8.35 12.45 2.50
C ASN A 59 -7.00 11.71 2.62
N PRO A 60 -5.92 12.39 3.07
CA PRO A 60 -4.57 11.84 3.00
C PRO A 60 -4.36 10.65 3.95
N ARG A 61 -5.26 10.43 4.92
CA ARG A 61 -5.31 9.23 5.75
C ARG A 61 -6.31 8.25 5.12
N ARG A 62 -5.80 7.31 4.33
CA ARG A 62 -6.57 6.25 3.66
C ARG A 62 -6.47 4.93 4.40
#